data_AF-A0A2X3IL17-F1
#
_entry.id   AF-A0A2X3IL17-F1
#
_cell.length_a   1.000
_cell.length_b   1.000
_cell.length_c   1.000
_cell.angle_alpha   90.00
_cell.angle_beta   90.00
_cell.angle_gamma   90.00
#
_symmetry.space_group_name_H-M   'P 1'
#
loop_
_entity.id
_entity.type
_entity.pdbx_description
1 polymer ?
#
loop_
_entity_poly.entity_id
_entity_poly.type
_entity_poly.pdbx_seq_one_letter_code
_entity_poly.pdbx_strand_id
1 'polypeptide(L)'
;MIWRREATLAALNKMGANNMVGHVGIEFTRFDDNEIEATMPVDERTRQPFGLLHGGASVVLAGNVGLGGRLPVHRRRPESGWPGGER
;
A
#
# COMPACT_ATOMS: atom_id res chain seq x y z
N MET A 1 -8.51 23.01 2.91
CA MET A 1 -9.09 21.67 2.96
C MET A 1 -9.78 21.32 1.64
N ILE A 2 -9.37 20.23 0.97
CA ILE A 2 -9.94 19.74 -0.29
C ILE A 2 -11.08 18.71 -0.10
N TRP A 3 -11.24 18.20 1.12
CA TRP A 3 -12.16 17.12 1.44
C TRP A 3 -13.59 17.61 1.59
N ARG A 4 -14.55 16.83 1.09
CA ARG A 4 -16.00 17.09 1.24
C ARG A 4 -16.64 16.36 2.42
N ARG A 5 -15.88 15.48 3.08
CA ARG A 5 -16.34 14.69 4.22
C ARG A 5 -15.25 14.70 5.27
N GLU A 6 -15.65 14.86 6.52
CA GLU A 6 -14.74 14.66 7.63
C GLU A 6 -14.41 13.18 7.78
N ALA A 7 -13.14 12.89 8.03
CA ALA A 7 -12.64 11.56 8.27
C ALA A 7 -11.47 11.63 9.25
N THR A 8 -11.22 10.52 9.95
CA THR A 8 -10.04 10.34 10.79
C THR A 8 -9.26 9.14 10.28
N LEU A 9 -7.95 9.09 10.54
CA LEU A 9 -7.12 7.92 10.20
C LEU A 9 -7.71 6.63 10.77
N ALA A 10 -8.23 6.67 12.01
CA ALA A 10 -8.87 5.51 12.63
C ALA A 10 -10.11 5.04 11.86
N ALA A 11 -10.96 5.98 11.40
CA ALA A 11 -12.13 5.64 10.59
C ALA A 11 -11.73 5.06 9.23
N LEU A 12 -10.74 5.65 8.56
CA LEU A 12 -10.23 5.19 7.27
C LEU A 12 -9.64 3.77 7.36
N ASN A 13 -8.81 3.51 8.36
CA ASN A 13 -8.24 2.18 8.59
C ASN A 13 -9.32 1.15 8.98
N LYS A 14 -10.33 1.55 9.78
CA LYS A 14 -11.45 0.65 10.14
C LYS A 14 -12.28 0.25 8.92
N MET A 15 -12.45 1.14 7.93
CA MET A 15 -13.13 0.82 6.67
C MET A 15 -12.41 -0.27 5.87
N GLY A 16 -11.08 -0.41 6.04
CA GLY A 16 -10.26 -1.38 5.33
C GLY A 16 -10.23 -2.79 5.93
N ALA A 17 -10.66 -2.96 7.19
CA ALA A 17 -10.36 -4.15 7.99
C ALA A 17 -10.81 -5.48 7.36
N ASN A 18 -11.94 -5.49 6.64
CA ASN A 18 -12.55 -6.70 6.10
C ASN A 18 -12.67 -6.68 4.56
N ASN A 19 -11.69 -6.08 3.88
CA ASN A 19 -11.62 -6.07 2.41
C ASN A 19 -10.16 -6.09 1.93
N MET A 20 -9.96 -5.80 0.64
CA MET A 20 -8.64 -5.79 0.00
C MET A 20 -7.59 -4.97 0.77
N VAL A 21 -7.97 -3.81 1.35
CA VAL A 21 -7.07 -2.95 2.15
C VAL A 21 -6.42 -3.75 3.27
N GLY A 22 -7.25 -4.32 4.15
CA GLY A 22 -6.77 -5.13 5.28
C GLY A 22 -6.07 -6.40 4.80
N HIS A 23 -6.55 -7.01 3.72
CA HIS A 23 -5.97 -8.23 3.17
C HIS A 23 -4.50 -8.05 2.77
N VAL A 24 -4.17 -6.98 2.02
CA VAL A 24 -2.79 -6.68 1.61
C VAL A 24 -2.01 -5.83 2.62
N GLY A 25 -2.62 -5.48 3.76
CA GLY A 25 -1.98 -4.72 4.83
C GLY A 25 -1.76 -3.24 4.51
N ILE A 26 -2.66 -2.63 3.75
CA ILE A 26 -2.62 -1.17 3.52
C ILE A 26 -3.03 -0.45 4.80
N GLU A 27 -2.24 0.55 5.20
CA GLU A 27 -2.51 1.40 6.36
C GLU A 27 -2.41 2.88 5.97
N PHE A 28 -3.44 3.67 6.26
CA PHE A 28 -3.40 5.13 6.14
C PHE A 28 -2.57 5.71 7.29
N THR A 29 -1.52 6.45 6.93
CA THR A 29 -0.51 6.97 7.87
C THR A 29 -0.56 8.47 8.06
N ARG A 30 -1.09 9.23 7.08
CA ARG A 30 -1.30 10.67 7.19
C ARG A 30 -2.57 11.09 6.47
N PHE A 31 -3.31 12.01 7.06
CA PHE A 31 -4.51 12.60 6.48
C PHE A 31 -4.62 14.03 6.96
N ASP A 32 -4.30 14.95 6.05
CA ASP A 32 -4.24 16.38 6.32
C ASP A 32 -5.15 17.09 5.32
N ASP A 33 -5.37 18.40 5.48
CA ASP A 33 -6.29 19.20 4.66
C ASP A 33 -6.18 19.04 3.13
N ASN A 34 -5.00 18.68 2.62
CA ASN A 34 -4.71 18.67 1.19
C ASN A 34 -4.09 17.37 0.69
N GLU A 35 -3.81 16.40 1.56
CA GLU A 35 -3.08 15.18 1.20
C GLU A 35 -3.48 13.99 2.08
N ILE A 36 -3.41 12.81 1.50
CA ILE A 36 -3.55 11.53 2.20
C ILE A 36 -2.35 10.64 1.87
N GLU A 37 -1.84 9.90 2.85
CA GLU A 37 -0.78 8.91 2.64
C GLU A 37 -1.19 7.56 3.19
N ALA A 38 -0.72 6.50 2.53
CA ALA A 38 -0.81 5.14 3.02
C ALA A 38 0.45 4.35 2.69
N THR A 39 0.72 3.33 3.50
CA THR A 39 1.78 2.35 3.30
C THR A 39 1.19 0.98 2.98
N MET A 40 1.99 0.13 2.35
CA MET A 40 1.64 -1.27 2.09
C MET A 40 2.91 -2.12 2.21
N PRO A 41 2.90 -3.24 2.95
CA PRO A 41 4.04 -4.12 3.06
C PRO A 41 4.34 -4.79 1.72
N VAL A 42 5.63 -5.05 1.48
CA VAL A 42 6.09 -5.89 0.38
C VAL A 42 6.39 -7.27 0.97
N ASP A 43 5.41 -8.17 0.97
CA ASP A 43 5.47 -9.53 1.53
C ASP A 43 4.80 -10.57 0.61
N GLU A 44 4.56 -11.79 1.09
CA GLU A 44 3.95 -12.87 0.30
C GLU A 44 2.60 -12.50 -0.34
N ARG A 45 1.90 -11.50 0.20
CA ARG A 45 0.59 -11.04 -0.30
C ARG A 45 0.70 -10.05 -1.45
N THR A 46 1.86 -9.41 -1.60
CA THR A 46 2.07 -8.26 -2.50
C THR A 46 3.29 -8.41 -3.41
N ARG A 47 4.08 -9.49 -3.26
CA ARG A 47 5.19 -9.83 -4.15
C ARG A 47 4.72 -10.64 -5.35
N GLN A 48 5.41 -10.48 -6.47
CA GLN A 48 5.32 -11.38 -7.61
C GLN A 48 6.20 -12.62 -7.40
N PRO A 49 6.06 -13.70 -8.19
CA PRO A 49 6.82 -14.94 -8.04
C PRO A 49 8.36 -14.77 -8.03
N PHE A 50 8.85 -13.66 -8.59
CA PHE A 50 10.27 -13.32 -8.62
C PHE A 50 10.77 -12.55 -7.38
N GLY A 51 9.97 -12.47 -6.31
CA GLY A 51 10.33 -11.85 -5.03
C GLY A 51 10.30 -10.32 -5.02
N LEU A 52 9.98 -9.68 -6.14
CA LEU A 52 9.80 -8.23 -6.26
C LEU A 52 8.38 -7.82 -5.90
N LEU A 53 8.14 -6.52 -5.63
CA LEU A 53 6.79 -5.96 -5.54
C LEU A 53 6.00 -6.26 -6.83
N HIS A 54 4.80 -6.79 -6.69
CA HIS A 54 3.89 -7.03 -7.80
C HIS A 54 3.36 -5.69 -8.33
N GLY A 55 3.43 -5.46 -9.65
CA GLY A 55 2.96 -4.20 -10.24
C GLY A 55 1.47 -3.92 -9.94
N GLY A 56 0.64 -4.95 -9.96
CA GLY A 56 -0.77 -4.86 -9.56
C GLY A 56 -0.97 -4.48 -8.09
N ALA A 57 -0.06 -4.83 -7.19
CA ALA A 57 -0.17 -4.41 -5.79
C ALA A 57 0.07 -2.90 -5.65
N SER A 58 1.00 -2.33 -6.42
CA SER A 58 1.17 -0.87 -6.50
C SER A 58 -0.10 -0.18 -7.04
N VAL A 59 -0.77 -0.78 -8.02
CA VAL A 59 -2.05 -0.27 -8.55
C VAL A 59 -3.16 -0.36 -7.50
N VAL A 60 -3.23 -1.44 -6.72
CA VAL A 60 -4.17 -1.58 -5.60
C VAL A 60 -3.94 -0.47 -4.57
N LEU A 61 -2.69 -0.22 -4.17
CA LEU A 61 -2.38 0.87 -3.25
C LEU A 61 -2.77 2.24 -3.83
N ALA A 62 -2.43 2.53 -5.09
CA ALA A 62 -2.78 3.79 -5.74
C ALA A 62 -4.31 3.99 -5.89
N GLY A 63 -5.03 2.92 -6.25
CA GLY A 63 -6.49 2.95 -6.39
C GLY A 63 -7.22 3.22 -5.08
N ASN A 64 -6.63 2.81 -3.95
CA ASN A 64 -7.21 3.00 -2.62
C ASN A 64 -6.85 4.34 -1.97
N VAL A 65 -5.71 4.92 -2.34
CA VAL A 65 -5.28 6.25 -1.89
C VAL A 65 -5.91 7.36 -2.75
N GLY A 66 -6.26 7.07 -4.01
CA GLY A 66 -6.80 8.06 -4.94
C GLY A 66 -5.72 9.02 -5.45
N LEU A 67 -6.00 9.69 -6.58
CA LEU A 67 -5.08 10.55 -7.35
C LEU A 67 -4.50 11.77 -6.60
N GLY A 68 -4.78 11.94 -5.30
CA GLY A 68 -4.29 13.04 -4.46
C GLY A 68 -3.38 12.60 -3.30
N GLY A 69 -3.00 11.33 -3.21
CA GLY A 69 -2.14 10.86 -2.13
C GLY A 69 -0.76 10.39 -2.56
N ARG A 70 0.23 10.63 -1.70
CA ARG A 70 1.63 10.28 -1.94
C ARG A 70 1.87 8.84 -1.49
N LEU A 71 2.55 8.08 -2.35
CA LEU A 71 2.83 6.65 -2.16
C LEU A 71 4.30 6.44 -1.76
N PRO A 72 4.64 6.42 -0.46
CA PRO A 72 5.96 5.97 -0.02
C PRO A 72 6.07 4.45 -0.21
N VAL A 73 6.60 4.02 -1.36
CA VAL A 73 6.96 2.62 -1.58
C VAL A 73 8.24 2.31 -0.79
N HIS A 74 8.09 1.75 0.41
CA HIS A 74 9.22 1.32 1.21
C HIS A 74 9.77 -0.01 0.66
N ARG A 75 10.79 0.08 -0.21
CA ARG A 75 11.59 -1.10 -0.63
C ARG A 75 12.45 -1.56 0.54
N ARG A 76 12.01 -2.57 1.30
CA ARG A 76 12.96 -3.40 2.06
C ARG A 76 13.69 -4.31 1.07
N ARG A 77 15.03 -4.34 1.15
CA ARG A 77 15.84 -5.32 0.41
C ARG A 77 15.46 -6.72 0.90
N PRO A 78 15.22 -7.70 0.02
CA PRO A 78 15.05 -9.08 0.44
C PRO A 78 16.37 -9.62 1.00
N GLU A 79 16.33 -10.22 2.18
CA GLU A 79 17.50 -10.78 2.89
C GLU A 79 17.79 -12.24 2.50
N SER A 80 17.13 -12.81 1.48
CA SER A 80 17.39 -14.19 1.04
C SER A 80 17.67 -14.27 -0.46
N GLY A 81 18.75 -15.00 -0.78
CA GLY A 81 19.35 -15.11 -2.10
C GLY A 81 18.45 -15.79 -3.14
N TRP A 82 18.49 -15.23 -4.34
CA TRP A 82 17.84 -15.73 -5.54
C TRP A 82 18.60 -16.95 -6.10
N PRO A 83 17.99 -18.14 -6.26
CA PRO A 83 18.65 -19.30 -6.85
C PRO A 83 18.44 -19.45 -8.36
N GLY A 84 17.69 -18.55 -9.03
CA GLY A 84 17.19 -18.77 -10.39
C GLY A 84 17.95 -18.05 -11.50
N GLY A 85 19.28 -18.08 -11.48
CA GLY A 85 20.13 -17.47 -12.50
C GLY A 85 20.81 -18.50 -13.39
N GLU A 86 20.05 -19.26 -14.19
CA GLU A 86 20.59 -20.03 -15.32
C GLU A 86 19.46 -20.43 -16.29
N ARG A 87 19.37 -19.71 -17.41
CA ARG A 87 19.23 -20.15 -18.82
C ARG A 87 18.75 -18.99 -19.68
#